data_AF-A0A418XVD7-F1
#
_entry.id   AF-A0A418XVD7-F1
#
_cell.length_a   1.000
_cell.length_b   1.000
_cell.length_c   1.000
_cell.angle_alpha   90.00
_cell.angle_beta   90.00
_cell.angle_gamma   90.00
#
_symmetry.space_group_name_H-M   'P 1'
#
loop_
_entity.id
_entity.type
_entity.pdbx_description
1 polymer ?
#
loop_
_entity_poly.entity_id
_entity_poly.type
_entity_poly.pdbx_seq_one_letter_code
_entity_poly.pdbx_strand_id
1 'polypeptide(L)'
;MELTWSDAELAFRDEVRSFLAQHLTDELRAAGQCMTSVYGEHEASLAWQRILHAKGWAAPNWPLEHGGCGWSVTQRYIFARERLAAGAPP
;
A
#
# COMPACT_ATOMS: atom_id res chain seq x y z
N MET A 1 2.34 5.22 -26.26
CA MET A 1 2.00 4.52 -25.00
C MET A 1 0.89 5.34 -24.37
N GLU A 2 -0.37 4.93 -24.53
CA GLU A 2 -1.48 5.62 -23.86
C GLU A 2 -1.40 5.30 -22.36
N LEU A 3 -1.05 6.31 -21.58
CA LEU A 3 -0.87 6.25 -20.12
C LEU A 3 -2.17 6.60 -19.37
N THR A 4 -3.30 6.32 -19.99
CA THR A 4 -4.63 6.55 -19.43
C THR A 4 -5.08 5.31 -18.68
N TRP A 5 -5.38 5.48 -17.39
CA TRP A 5 -5.97 4.42 -16.57
C TRP A 5 -7.43 4.20 -16.97
N SER A 6 -7.85 2.94 -16.95
CA SER A 6 -9.24 2.53 -17.07
C SER A 6 -10.07 2.94 -15.85
N ASP A 7 -11.39 2.98 -16.00
CA ASP A 7 -12.31 3.29 -14.89
C ASP A 7 -12.15 2.31 -13.71
N ALA A 8 -11.86 1.03 -13.99
CA ALA A 8 -11.59 0.03 -12.95
C ALA A 8 -10.31 0.33 -12.17
N GLU A 9 -9.26 0.82 -12.85
CA GLU A 9 -8.00 1.22 -12.22
C GLU A 9 -8.17 2.52 -11.42
N LEU A 10 -8.97 3.47 -11.91
CA LEU A 10 -9.32 4.68 -11.17
C LEU A 10 -10.13 4.35 -9.90
N ALA A 11 -11.11 3.47 -9.99
CA ALA A 11 -11.87 3.00 -8.84
C ALA A 11 -10.96 2.30 -7.81
N PHE A 12 -10.03 1.46 -8.26
CA PHE A 12 -9.05 0.82 -7.37
C PHE A 12 -8.13 1.84 -6.70
N ARG A 13 -7.66 2.86 -7.43
CA ARG A 13 -6.88 3.95 -6.83
C ARG A 13 -7.64 4.65 -5.72
N ASP A 14 -8.92 4.94 -5.95
CA ASP A 14 -9.74 5.64 -4.97
C ASP A 14 -10.07 4.75 -3.76
N GLU A 15 -10.20 3.44 -3.94
CA GLU A 15 -10.26 2.46 -2.83
C GLU A 15 -8.95 2.49 -2.01
N VAL A 16 -7.79 2.43 -2.66
CA VAL A 16 -6.48 2.47 -1.99
C VAL A 16 -6.30 3.77 -1.22
N ARG A 17 -6.65 4.92 -1.80
CA ARG A 17 -6.59 6.22 -1.12
C ARG A 17 -7.49 6.27 0.10
N SER A 18 -8.72 5.76 -0.02
CA SER A 18 -9.66 5.72 1.09
C SER A 18 -9.15 4.82 2.21
N PHE A 19 -8.60 3.66 1.88
CA PHE A 19 -7.98 2.75 2.85
C PHE A 19 -6.79 3.40 3.55
N LEU A 20 -5.88 4.03 2.80
CA LEU A 20 -4.73 4.74 3.37
C LEU A 20 -5.18 5.88 4.28
N ALA A 21 -6.17 6.67 3.88
CA ALA A 21 -6.68 7.76 4.72
C ALA A 21 -7.33 7.27 6.02
N GLN A 22 -7.98 6.11 6.00
CA GLN A 22 -8.66 5.54 7.17
C GLN A 22 -7.71 4.82 8.13
N HIS A 23 -6.68 4.15 7.61
CA HIS A 23 -5.84 3.26 8.41
C HIS A 23 -4.40 3.74 8.62
N LEU A 24 -3.90 4.65 7.78
CA LEU A 24 -2.57 5.24 7.97
C LEU A 24 -2.65 6.38 8.99
N THR A 25 -2.45 6.04 10.25
CA THR A 25 -2.35 6.99 11.36
C THR A 25 -1.20 7.98 11.15
N ASP A 26 -1.29 9.17 11.74
CA ASP A 26 -0.25 10.20 11.64
C ASP A 26 1.11 9.71 12.19
N GLU A 27 1.10 8.84 13.20
CA GLU A 27 2.31 8.21 13.76
C GLU A 27 3.03 7.34 12.73
N LEU A 28 2.31 6.42 12.08
CA LEU A 28 2.86 5.60 10.98
C LEU A 28 3.35 6.46 9.81
N ARG A 29 2.63 7.54 9.48
CA ARG A 29 3.07 8.47 8.43
C ARG A 29 4.37 9.18 8.83
N ALA A 30 4.49 9.64 10.06
CA ALA A 30 5.71 10.25 10.57
C ALA A 30 6.87 9.24 10.58
N ALA A 31 6.64 7.99 11.00
CA ALA A 31 7.64 6.93 10.97
C ALA A 31 8.16 6.64 9.54
N GLY A 32 7.27 6.66 8.54
CA GLY A 32 7.65 6.53 7.13
C GLY A 32 8.42 7.74 6.59
N GLN A 33 8.03 8.96 6.97
CA GLN A 33 8.65 10.21 6.51
C GLN A 33 10.00 10.51 7.16
N CYS A 34 10.20 10.09 8.42
CA CYS A 34 11.42 10.33 9.19
C CYS A 34 12.47 9.22 9.04
N MET A 35 12.26 8.26 8.13
CA MET A 35 13.25 7.22 7.83
C MET A 35 14.54 7.84 7.27
N THR A 36 15.65 7.58 7.95
CA THR A 36 17.02 7.91 7.49
C THR A 36 17.74 6.72 6.86
N SER A 37 17.09 5.56 6.85
CA SER A 37 17.58 4.28 6.34
C SER A 37 16.51 3.63 5.47
N VAL A 38 16.88 2.57 4.73
CA VAL A 38 15.92 1.71 4.02
C VAL A 38 15.12 0.79 4.96
N TYR A 39 15.57 0.67 6.21
CA TYR A 39 14.87 -0.07 7.27
C TYR A 39 14.09 0.91 8.15
N GLY A 40 12.77 0.73 8.18
CA GLY A 40 11.90 1.51 9.04
C GLY A 40 12.02 1.10 10.50
N GLU A 41 11.45 1.89 11.38
CA GLU A 41 11.26 1.47 12.77
C GLU A 41 10.49 0.14 12.78
N HIS A 42 11.01 -0.86 13.50
CA HIS A 42 10.48 -2.21 13.48
C HIS A 42 9.01 -2.26 13.91
N GLU A 43 8.65 -1.56 14.98
CA GLU A 43 7.29 -1.53 15.51
C GLU A 43 6.31 -0.86 14.52
N ALA A 44 6.66 0.29 13.95
CA ALA A 44 5.86 0.96 12.94
C ALA A 44 5.67 0.09 11.68
N SER A 45 6.73 -0.60 11.25
CA SER A 45 6.69 -1.50 10.10
C SER A 45 5.77 -2.69 10.39
N LEU A 46 5.87 -3.32 11.57
CA LEU A 46 4.99 -4.41 11.98
C LEU A 46 3.53 -3.98 12.12
N ALA A 47 3.29 -2.81 12.72
CA ALA A 47 1.94 -2.25 12.85
C ALA A 47 1.30 -2.03 11.47
N TRP A 48 2.06 -1.46 10.53
CA TRP A 48 1.59 -1.28 9.16
C TRP A 48 1.33 -2.61 8.44
N GLN A 49 2.24 -3.59 8.55
CA GLN A 49 2.04 -4.92 7.98
C GLN A 49 0.81 -5.63 8.55
N ARG A 50 0.49 -5.46 9.85
CA ARG A 50 -0.73 -6.00 10.46
C ARG A 50 -2.00 -5.39 9.86
N ILE A 51 -2.01 -4.07 9.63
CA ILE A 51 -3.12 -3.36 8.99
C ILE A 51 -3.34 -3.88 7.56
N LEU A 52 -2.26 -4.01 6.79
CA LEU A 52 -2.31 -4.56 5.44
C LEU A 52 -2.78 -6.02 5.45
N HIS A 53 -2.30 -6.83 6.38
CA HIS A 53 -2.71 -8.23 6.51
C HIS A 53 -4.21 -8.36 6.82
N ALA A 54 -4.76 -7.52 7.69
CA ALA A 54 -6.19 -7.54 8.02
C ALA A 54 -7.09 -7.27 6.80
N LYS A 55 -6.63 -6.46 5.84
CA LYS A 55 -7.32 -6.20 4.55
C LYS A 55 -7.02 -7.27 3.49
N GLY A 56 -6.01 -8.12 3.71
CA GLY A 56 -5.51 -9.07 2.72
C GLY A 56 -4.53 -8.45 1.71
N TRP A 57 -3.92 -7.32 2.05
CA TRP A 57 -3.03 -6.52 1.19
C TRP A 57 -1.54 -6.64 1.58
N ALA A 58 -1.20 -7.52 2.52
CA ALA A 58 0.19 -7.71 2.97
C ALA A 58 1.10 -8.32 1.89
N ALA A 59 0.55 -9.15 0.99
CA ALA A 59 1.32 -9.87 -0.01
C ALA A 59 0.83 -9.60 -1.45
N PRO A 60 0.95 -8.36 -1.97
CA PRO A 60 0.44 -8.01 -3.30
C PRO A 60 1.17 -8.72 -4.45
N ASN A 61 2.38 -9.24 -4.20
CA ASN A 61 3.19 -9.94 -5.20
C ASN A 61 2.98 -11.45 -5.22
N TRP A 62 2.25 -12.02 -4.26
CA TRP A 62 2.06 -13.46 -4.20
C TRP A 62 0.92 -13.92 -5.12
N PRO A 63 0.99 -15.18 -5.60
CA PRO A 63 -0.15 -15.83 -6.23
C PRO A 63 -1.37 -15.89 -5.30
N LEU A 64 -2.57 -15.88 -5.88
CA LEU A 64 -3.84 -16.03 -5.14
C LEU A 64 -3.89 -17.31 -4.30
N GLU A 65 -3.34 -18.42 -4.83
CA GLU A 65 -3.24 -19.71 -4.12
C GLU A 65 -2.45 -19.66 -2.81
N HIS A 66 -1.62 -18.62 -2.61
CA HIS A 66 -0.83 -18.41 -1.40
C HIS A 66 -1.35 -17.24 -0.56
N GLY A 67 -2.55 -16.74 -0.83
CA GLY A 67 -3.15 -15.61 -0.12
C GLY A 67 -2.72 -14.23 -0.63
N GLY A 68 -2.19 -14.15 -1.85
CA GLY A 68 -1.91 -12.88 -2.51
C GLY A 68 -3.16 -12.18 -3.03
N CYS A 69 -3.02 -10.91 -3.41
CA CYS A 69 -4.17 -10.05 -3.75
C CYS A 69 -4.77 -10.30 -5.14
N GLY A 70 -4.10 -11.08 -6.01
CA GLY A 70 -4.57 -11.32 -7.37
C GLY A 70 -4.56 -10.09 -8.27
N TRP A 71 -3.81 -9.05 -7.89
CA TRP A 71 -3.80 -7.78 -8.59
C TRP A 71 -3.07 -7.84 -9.93
N SER A 72 -3.59 -7.08 -10.90
CA SER A 72 -2.91 -6.83 -12.16
C SER A 72 -1.59 -6.08 -11.93
N VAL A 73 -0.72 -6.06 -12.95
CA VAL A 73 0.52 -5.24 -12.90
C VAL A 73 0.19 -3.77 -12.63
N THR A 74 -0.86 -3.22 -13.27
CA THR A 74 -1.27 -1.83 -13.05
C THR A 74 -1.80 -1.60 -11.63
N GLN A 75 -2.61 -2.50 -11.08
CA GLN A 75 -3.12 -2.38 -9.72
C GLN A 75 -1.98 -2.39 -8.70
N ARG A 76 -1.00 -3.30 -8.84
CA ARG A 76 0.21 -3.29 -8.00
C ARG A 76 0.98 -1.98 -8.10
N TYR A 77 1.11 -1.44 -9.31
CA TYR A 77 1.74 -0.14 -9.52
C TYR A 77 0.96 1.00 -8.84
N ILE A 78 -0.36 1.04 -8.98
CA ILE A 78 -1.23 2.03 -8.34
C ILE A 78 -1.06 1.95 -6.82
N PHE A 79 -1.16 0.75 -6.23
CA PHE A 79 -0.99 0.57 -4.80
C PHE A 79 0.38 1.06 -4.31
N ALA A 80 1.46 0.64 -4.97
CA ALA A 80 2.82 1.06 -4.61
C ALA A 80 2.98 2.59 -4.67
N ARG A 81 2.41 3.22 -5.71
CA ARG A 81 2.49 4.67 -5.92
C ARG A 81 1.70 5.45 -4.88
N GLU A 82 0.45 5.07 -4.61
CA GLU A 82 -0.40 5.76 -3.63
C GLU A 82 0.12 5.54 -2.20
N ARG A 83 0.66 4.37 -1.89
CA ARG A 83 1.31 4.08 -0.60
C ARG A 83 2.52 4.99 -0.35
N LEU A 84 3.39 5.15 -1.36
CA LEU A 84 4.53 6.08 -1.29
C LEU A 84 4.04 7.52 -1.13
N ALA A 85 3.05 7.93 -1.93
CA ALA A 85 2.49 9.29 -1.87
C ALA A 85 1.86 9.61 -0.49
N ALA A 86 1.25 8.62 0.16
CA ALA A 86 0.68 8.75 1.50
C ALA A 86 1.73 8.79 2.63
N GLY A 87 3.01 8.49 2.33
CA GLY A 87 4.09 8.43 3.30
C GLY A 87 4.02 7.21 4.22
N ALA A 88 3.44 6.09 3.76
CA ALA A 88 3.34 4.90 4.58
C ALA A 88 4.72 4.22 4.76
N PRO A 89 4.99 3.64 5.94
CA PRO A 89 6.25 2.94 6.21
C PRO A 89 6.36 1.66 5.35
N PRO A 90 7.59 1.12 5.15
CA PRO A 90 7.87 -0.04 4.29
C PRO A 90 7.03 -1.29 4.56
#